data_AF-A0A3D5JCF1-F1
#
_entry.id   AF-A0A3D5JCF1-F1
#
_cell.length_a   1.000
_cell.length_b   1.000
_cell.length_c   1.000
_cell.angle_alpha   90.00
_cell.angle_beta   90.00
_cell.angle_gamma   90.00
#
_symmetry.space_group_name_H-M   'P 1'
#
loop_
_entity.id
_entity.type
_entity.pdbx_description
1 polymer ?
#
loop_
_entity_poly.entity_id
_entity_poly.type
_entity_poly.pdbx_seq_one_letter_code
_entity_poly.pdbx_strand_id
1 'polypeptide(L)'
;MAEKLALSLTSEEQPIYLATTEFTEDPELQQRIAIHQQQRVARFVTIEEGLWLHQKLPKEPRIVLIECLTMWLNNLLHHGHDEERTFSELGALWDSPHQFVLVLNEVGLGIVPTNPL
;
A
#
# COMPACT_ATOMS: atom_id res chain seq x y z
N MET A 1 12.99 -2.83 -5.90
CA MET A 1 13.02 -4.31 -5.93
C MET A 1 11.61 -4.88 -6.07
N ALA A 2 10.66 -4.47 -5.23
CA ALA A 2 9.26 -4.91 -5.28
C ALA A 2 8.54 -4.59 -6.60
N GLU A 3 8.70 -3.37 -7.15
CA GLU A 3 8.12 -3.01 -8.46
C GLU A 3 8.57 -3.95 -9.59
N LYS A 4 9.85 -4.34 -9.62
CA LYS A 4 10.39 -5.28 -10.62
C LYS A 4 9.76 -6.67 -10.46
N LEU A 5 9.55 -7.12 -9.23
CA LEU A 5 8.88 -8.39 -8.94
C LEU A 5 7.44 -8.36 -9.43
N ALA A 6 6.66 -7.33 -9.06
CA ALA A 6 5.27 -7.19 -9.50
C ALA A 6 5.14 -7.21 -11.03
N LEU A 7 6.04 -6.50 -11.73
CA LEU A 7 6.06 -6.50 -13.19
C LEU A 7 6.46 -7.85 -13.79
N SER A 8 7.37 -8.59 -13.14
CA SER A 8 7.76 -9.94 -13.61
C SER A 8 6.67 -10.99 -13.44
N LEU A 9 5.74 -10.78 -12.51
CA LEU A 9 4.59 -11.65 -12.27
C LEU A 9 3.40 -11.32 -13.18
N THR A 10 3.46 -10.20 -13.89
CA THR A 10 2.37 -9.74 -14.75
C THR A 10 2.47 -10.36 -16.14
N SER A 11 1.38 -10.99 -16.62
CA SER A 11 1.31 -11.60 -17.95
C SER A 11 0.40 -10.88 -18.95
N GLU A 12 -0.69 -10.24 -18.49
CA GLU A 12 -1.73 -9.69 -19.37
C GLU A 12 -2.01 -8.21 -19.08
N GLU A 13 -2.67 -7.92 -17.95
CA GLU A 13 -3.01 -6.55 -17.56
C GLU A 13 -1.92 -5.90 -16.69
N GLN A 14 -1.66 -4.61 -16.87
CA GLN A 14 -0.71 -3.86 -16.04
C GLN A 14 -0.95 -4.13 -14.53
N PRO A 15 0.09 -4.33 -13.71
CA PRO A 15 -0.10 -4.49 -12.27
C PRO A 15 -0.69 -3.23 -11.63
N ILE A 16 -1.35 -3.40 -10.49
CA ILE A 16 -1.83 -2.30 -9.66
C ILE A 16 -0.73 -1.90 -8.69
N TYR A 17 -0.42 -0.61 -8.63
CA TYR A 17 0.36 -0.01 -7.55
C TYR A 17 -0.61 0.60 -6.53
N LEU A 18 -0.76 -0.04 -5.37
CA LEU A 18 -1.62 0.40 -4.30
C LEU A 18 -0.79 1.18 -3.26
N ALA A 19 -0.81 2.50 -3.37
CA ALA A 19 -0.10 3.39 -2.47
C ALA A 19 -0.93 3.62 -1.21
N THR A 20 -0.34 3.32 -0.06
CA THR A 20 -1.03 3.41 1.24
C THR A 20 -0.68 4.67 2.02
N THR A 21 0.20 5.52 1.49
CA THR A 21 0.53 6.80 2.12
C THR A 21 -0.67 7.73 2.00
N GLU A 22 -1.23 8.17 3.13
CA GLU A 22 -2.22 9.25 3.13
C GLU A 22 -1.53 10.59 2.82
N PHE A 23 -2.20 11.44 2.04
CA PHE A 23 -1.68 12.75 1.68
C PHE A 23 -1.46 13.60 2.93
N THR A 24 -0.23 14.03 3.14
CA THR A 24 0.11 15.15 4.04
C THR A 24 0.01 16.47 3.27
N GLU A 25 -0.23 17.56 3.99
CA GLU A 25 -0.21 18.92 3.46
C GLU A 25 1.23 19.41 3.14
N ASP A 26 2.24 18.56 3.31
CA ASP A 26 3.65 18.85 2.98
C ASP A 26 3.85 18.99 1.45
N PRO A 27 4.14 20.21 0.94
CA PRO A 27 4.33 20.45 -0.49
C PRO A 27 5.54 19.70 -1.07
N GLU A 28 6.58 19.45 -0.28
CA GLU A 28 7.77 18.71 -0.73
C GLU A 28 7.44 17.23 -0.94
N LEU A 29 6.63 16.65 -0.04
CA LEU A 29 6.16 15.28 -0.21
C LEU A 29 5.21 15.17 -1.41
N GLN A 30 4.32 16.14 -1.62
CA GLN A 30 3.42 16.15 -2.78
C GLN A 30 4.19 16.20 -4.10
N GLN A 31 5.24 17.02 -4.19
CA GLN A 31 6.08 17.08 -5.38
C GLN A 31 6.79 15.74 -5.64
N ARG A 32 7.30 15.09 -4.58
CA ARG A 32 7.93 13.76 -4.69
C ARG A 32 6.93 12.70 -5.13
N ILE A 33 5.70 12.71 -4.60
CA ILE A 33 4.62 11.81 -5.01
C ILE A 33 4.31 12.01 -6.50
N ALA A 34 4.17 13.25 -6.96
CA ALA A 34 3.89 13.54 -8.37
C ALA A 34 4.98 13.02 -9.32
N ILE A 35 6.26 13.19 -8.96
CA ILE A 35 7.38 12.65 -9.74
C ILE A 35 7.33 11.12 -9.78
N HIS A 36 7.07 10.46 -8.65
CA HIS A 36 6.97 9.00 -8.61
C HIS A 36 5.75 8.47 -9.37
N GLN A 37 4.60 9.13 -9.29
CA GLN A 37 3.42 8.79 -10.08
C GLN A 37 3.76 8.84 -11.57
N GLN A 38 4.36 9.94 -12.06
CA GLN A 38 4.76 10.09 -13.47
C GLN A 38 5.70 8.97 -13.96
N GLN A 39 6.62 8.52 -13.12
CA GLN A 39 7.52 7.39 -13.44
C GLN A 39 6.80 6.04 -13.50
N ARG A 40 5.67 5.90 -12.80
CA ARG A 40 4.87 4.67 -12.71
C ARG A 40 3.74 4.58 -13.74
N VAL A 41 3.21 5.71 -14.23
CA VAL A 41 2.01 5.76 -15.11
C VAL A 41 2.11 4.80 -16.31
N ALA A 42 3.30 4.63 -16.91
CA ALA A 42 3.45 3.74 -18.06
C ALA A 42 3.44 2.24 -17.71
N ARG A 43 3.63 1.88 -16.43
CA ARG A 43 3.92 0.51 -15.98
C ARG A 43 2.90 -0.03 -14.98
N PHE A 44 2.16 0.83 -14.30
CA PHE A 44 1.19 0.48 -13.27
C PHE A 44 -0.10 1.27 -13.42
N VAL A 45 -1.20 0.65 -13.01
CA VAL A 45 -2.41 1.37 -12.62
C VAL A 45 -2.24 1.78 -11.16
N THR A 46 -2.11 3.08 -10.89
CA THR A 46 -1.94 3.59 -9.52
C THR A 46 -3.30 3.78 -8.84
N ILE A 47 -3.44 3.22 -7.64
CA ILE A 47 -4.58 3.44 -6.73
C ILE A 47 -4.01 3.96 -5.42
N GLU A 48 -4.62 5.01 -4.88
CA GLU A 48 -4.22 5.61 -3.61
C GLU A 48 -5.35 5.42 -2.60
N GLU A 49 -5.06 4.64 -1.56
CA GLU A 49 -6.03 4.27 -0.53
C GLU A 49 -5.28 3.94 0.75
N GLY A 50 -5.60 4.65 1.83
CA GLY A 50 -4.89 4.59 3.10
C GLY A 50 -5.51 3.64 4.12
N LEU A 51 -6.77 3.23 3.92
CA LEU A 51 -7.56 2.53 4.94
C LEU A 51 -8.24 1.28 4.37
N TRP A 52 -9.08 1.43 3.35
CA TRP A 52 -9.98 0.38 2.85
C TRP A 52 -9.48 -0.22 1.52
N LEU A 53 -8.29 -0.79 1.58
CA LEU A 53 -7.53 -1.31 0.43
C LEU A 53 -8.36 -2.24 -0.45
N HIS A 54 -9.05 -3.21 0.13
CA HIS A 54 -9.80 -4.22 -0.60
C HIS A 54 -10.91 -3.60 -1.45
N GLN A 55 -11.63 -2.62 -0.90
CA GLN A 55 -12.78 -2.00 -1.57
C GLN A 55 -12.41 -1.21 -2.83
N LYS A 56 -11.14 -0.84 -2.98
CA LYS A 56 -10.64 -0.10 -4.14
C LYS A 56 -10.12 -0.99 -5.26
N LEU A 57 -9.97 -2.29 -5.00
CA LEU A 57 -9.49 -3.22 -6.02
C LEU A 57 -10.62 -3.58 -7.00
N PRO A 58 -10.29 -3.83 -8.29
CA PRO A 58 -11.27 -4.28 -9.27
C PRO A 58 -11.75 -5.71 -8.93
N LYS A 59 -12.82 -6.16 -9.58
CA LYS A 59 -13.34 -7.51 -9.37
C LYS A 59 -12.47 -8.56 -10.06
N GLU A 60 -11.84 -8.18 -11.16
CA GLU A 60 -10.99 -9.03 -11.97
C GLU A 60 -9.65 -9.33 -11.26
N PRO A 61 -9.13 -10.57 -11.33
CA PRO A 61 -7.83 -10.92 -10.75
C PRO A 61 -6.70 -10.02 -11.28
N ARG A 62 -5.82 -9.54 -10.39
CA ARG A 62 -4.69 -8.66 -10.73
C ARG A 62 -3.47 -8.96 -9.88
N ILE A 63 -2.30 -8.61 -10.39
CA ILE A 63 -1.10 -8.45 -9.56
C ILE A 63 -1.18 -7.09 -8.87
N VAL A 64 -1.09 -7.08 -7.53
CA VAL A 64 -1.22 -5.87 -6.71
C VAL A 64 0.03 -5.69 -5.88
N LEU A 65 0.74 -4.58 -6.07
CA LEU A 65 1.84 -4.15 -5.22
C LEU A 65 1.31 -3.20 -4.15
N ILE A 66 1.34 -3.60 -2.88
CA ILE A 66 0.98 -2.75 -1.75
C ILE A 66 2.25 -2.10 -1.19
N GLU A 67 2.36 -0.78 -1.29
CA GLU A 67 3.49 0.00 -0.79
C GLU A 67 2.98 1.13 0.13
N CYS A 68 3.05 0.98 1.45
CA CYS A 68 3.55 -0.18 2.22
C CYS A 68 2.67 -0.55 3.42
N LEU A 69 2.72 -1.82 3.83
CA LEU A 69 1.90 -2.34 4.92
C LEU A 69 2.15 -1.62 6.26
N THR A 70 3.39 -1.19 6.53
CA THR A 70 3.70 -0.42 7.75
C THR A 70 2.96 0.92 7.78
N MET A 71 2.88 1.61 6.64
CA MET A 71 2.11 2.86 6.55
C MET A 71 0.61 2.62 6.67
N TRP A 72 0.10 1.57 6.01
CA TRP A 72 -1.31 1.20 6.11
C TRP A 72 -1.73 0.92 7.56
N LEU A 73 -0.96 0.11 8.29
CA LEU A 73 -1.22 -0.15 9.71
C LEU A 73 -1.16 1.14 10.55
N ASN A 74 -0.18 2.02 10.29
CA ASN A 74 -0.10 3.31 10.97
C ASN A 74 -1.33 4.18 10.73
N ASN A 75 -1.85 4.21 9.50
CA ASN A 75 -3.07 4.96 9.20
C ASN A 75 -4.27 4.39 9.98
N LEU A 76 -4.45 3.06 9.98
CA LEU A 76 -5.54 2.43 10.73
C LEU A 76 -5.49 2.78 12.23
N LEU A 77 -4.29 2.75 12.82
CA LEU A 77 -4.09 3.18 14.22
C LEU A 77 -4.38 4.67 14.41
N HIS A 78 -3.91 5.53 13.50
CA HIS A 78 -4.16 6.97 13.55
C HIS A 78 -5.65 7.32 13.50
N HIS A 79 -6.42 6.59 12.68
CA HIS A 79 -7.88 6.75 12.56
C HIS A 79 -8.67 6.00 13.64
N GLY A 80 -8.00 5.39 14.62
CA GLY A 80 -8.63 4.73 15.77
C GLY A 80 -9.35 3.42 15.41
N HIS A 81 -8.93 2.75 14.35
CA HIS A 81 -9.43 1.42 14.03
C HIS A 81 -8.79 0.36 14.94
N ASP A 82 -9.60 -0.60 15.35
CA ASP A 82 -9.18 -1.72 16.21
C ASP A 82 -8.54 -2.86 15.39
N GLU A 83 -7.98 -3.81 16.12
CA GLU A 83 -7.39 -5.02 15.53
C GLU A 83 -8.43 -5.83 14.74
N GLU A 84 -9.68 -5.90 15.22
CA GLU A 84 -10.75 -6.67 14.56
C GLU A 84 -11.01 -6.15 13.13
N ARG A 85 -11.12 -4.83 12.95
CA ARG A 85 -11.24 -4.21 11.62
C ARG A 85 -10.02 -4.47 10.75
N THR A 86 -8.82 -4.36 11.33
CA THR A 86 -7.57 -4.61 10.62
C THR A 86 -7.51 -6.04 10.09
N PHE A 87 -7.85 -7.02 10.93
CA PHE A 87 -7.91 -8.43 10.53
C PHE A 87 -9.02 -8.72 9.52
N SER A 88 -10.18 -8.05 9.65
CA SER A 88 -11.26 -8.16 8.66
C SER A 88 -10.81 -7.70 7.27
N GLU A 89 -10.11 -6.56 7.19
CA GLU A 89 -9.61 -6.04 5.91
C GLU A 89 -8.51 -6.94 5.32
N LEU A 90 -7.58 -7.44 6.17
CA LEU A 90 -6.58 -8.43 5.74
C LEU A 90 -7.24 -9.72 5.23
N GLY A 91 -8.29 -10.21 5.91
CA GLY A 91 -9.04 -11.39 5.48
C GLY A 91 -9.69 -11.18 4.12
N ALA A 92 -10.30 -10.01 3.90
CA ALA A 92 -10.91 -9.68 2.61
C ALA A 92 -9.88 -9.56 1.47
N LEU A 93 -8.69 -9.02 1.74
CA LEU A 93 -7.57 -9.04 0.80
C LEU A 93 -7.11 -10.47 0.52
N TRP A 94 -6.97 -11.31 1.56
CA TRP A 94 -6.52 -12.69 1.44
C TRP A 94 -7.47 -13.58 0.64
N ASP A 95 -8.78 -13.38 0.81
CA ASP A 95 -9.83 -14.14 0.11
C ASP A 95 -10.11 -13.61 -1.30
N SER A 96 -9.52 -12.47 -1.68
CA SER A 96 -9.67 -11.88 -3.00
C SER A 96 -8.94 -12.69 -4.09
N PRO A 97 -9.32 -12.56 -5.37
CA PRO A 97 -8.66 -13.29 -6.45
C PRO A 97 -7.29 -12.69 -6.85
N HIS A 98 -6.82 -11.65 -6.17
CA HIS A 98 -5.58 -10.97 -6.51
C HIS A 98 -4.34 -11.70 -5.99
N GLN A 99 -3.20 -11.44 -6.63
CA GLN A 99 -1.90 -11.84 -6.11
C GLN A 99 -1.16 -10.62 -5.61
N PHE A 100 -0.70 -10.67 -4.36
CA PHE A 100 -0.11 -9.51 -3.69
C PHE A 100 1.41 -9.60 -3.62
N VAL A 101 2.06 -8.48 -3.92
CA VAL A 101 3.43 -8.18 -3.52
C VAL A 101 3.36 -7.15 -2.42
N LEU A 102 3.80 -7.51 -1.22
CA LEU A 102 3.66 -6.70 -0.03
C LEU A 102 5.01 -6.06 0.32
N VAL A 103 5.07 -4.74 0.41
CA VAL A 103 6.23 -4.02 0.94
C VAL A 103 6.02 -3.80 2.42
N LEU A 104 6.98 -4.26 3.21
CA LEU A 104 7.09 -3.99 4.64
C LEU A 104 8.30 -3.10 4.87
N ASN A 105 8.12 -2.03 5.64
CA ASN A 105 9.24 -1.24 6.10
C ASN A 105 9.65 -1.79 7.47
N GLU A 106 10.92 -2.18 7.61
CA GLU A 106 11.46 -2.55 8.90
C GLU A 106 11.63 -1.29 9.77
N VAL A 107 10.97 -1.25 10.92
CA VAL A 107 11.11 -0.17 11.91
C VAL A 107 11.97 -0.59 13.12
N GLY A 108 12.53 -1.81 13.10
CA GLY A 108 13.13 -2.50 14.26
C GLY A 108 14.59 -2.18 14.57
N LEU A 109 15.29 -1.40 13.75
CA LEU A 109 16.71 -1.06 13.98
C LEU A 109 16.92 0.38 14.49
N GLY A 110 15.85 1.11 14.78
CA GLY A 110 15.88 2.43 15.41
C GLY A 110 15.76 2.33 16.93
N ILE A 111 16.48 3.19 17.65
CA ILE A 111 16.40 3.36 19.11
C ILE A 111 14.92 3.38 19.53
N VAL A 112 14.55 2.56 20.51
CA VAL A 112 13.20 2.55 21.11
C VAL A 112 12.81 3.99 21.48
N PRO A 113 11.76 4.58 20.89
CA PRO A 113 11.32 5.91 21.25
C PRO A 113 10.92 5.92 22.72
N THR A 114 11.49 6.83 23.51
CA THR A 114 11.07 7.09 24.89
C THR A 114 9.78 7.91 24.91
N ASN A 115 8.70 7.39 24.32
CA ASN A 115 7.37 7.92 24.56
C ASN A 115 6.60 6.91 25.42
N PRO A 116 6.11 7.31 26.60
CA PRO A 116 5.15 6.50 27.33
C PRO A 116 3.83 6.41 26.54
N LEU A 117 3.23 5.22 26.56
CA LEU A 117 1.84 4.96 26.17
C LEU A 117 0.87 5.65 27.15
#